data_AF-A0A2P2IWA3-F1
#
_entry.id   AF-A0A2P2IWA3-F1
#
_cell.length_a   1.000
_cell.length_b   1.000
_cell.length_c   1.000
_cell.angle_alpha   90.00
_cell.angle_beta   90.00
_cell.angle_gamma   90.00
#
_symmetry.space_group_name_H-M   'P 1'
#
loop_
_entity.id
_entity.type
_entity.pdbx_description
1 polymer ?
#
loop_
_entity_poly.entity_id
_entity_poly.type
_entity_poly.pdbx_seq_one_letter_code
_entity_poly.pdbx_strand_id
1 'polypeptide(L)'
;MFQREFAMRLVAQPGDTLYCRLSVNTQLYARVSHLLKVGKNNFRPPPKVDSSVVRIEPRKPRPQVNPKEWDGFIRICFIRKNKTLGSIFRMKNVLSLLEKNYKTLQALQPSQGIGSSDVEMDITGLGDSKDDESMDMDDRTDNEMELDDGDTHEEVSEFKAKVLSVLNEGNFYEKRASKLTQEEFLYLLSRFNMAGIHFS
;
A
#
# COMPACT_ATOMS: atom_id res chain seq x y z
N MET A 1 -1.36 -22.42 13.22
CA MET A 1 -2.81 -22.69 13.00
C MET A 1 -3.53 -21.38 13.24
N PHE A 2 -4.47 -21.01 12.38
CA PHE A 2 -5.20 -19.74 12.47
C PHE A 2 -6.71 -19.95 12.40
N GLN A 3 -7.49 -18.92 12.72
CA GLN A 3 -8.93 -18.91 12.43
C GLN A 3 -9.17 -19.11 10.93
N ARG A 4 -10.30 -19.74 10.58
CA ARG A 4 -10.63 -20.12 9.20
C ARG A 4 -10.57 -18.94 8.23
N GLU A 5 -11.17 -17.81 8.59
CA GLU A 5 -11.22 -16.64 7.71
C GLU A 5 -9.82 -16.05 7.48
N PHE A 6 -9.04 -15.87 8.55
CA PHE A 6 -7.66 -15.38 8.46
C PHE A 6 -6.79 -16.29 7.58
N ALA A 7 -6.90 -17.61 7.76
CA ALA A 7 -6.21 -18.58 6.91
C ALA A 7 -6.61 -18.47 5.43
N MET A 8 -7.88 -18.20 5.15
CA MET A 8 -8.36 -18.00 3.77
C MET A 8 -7.90 -16.68 3.18
N ARG A 9 -7.83 -15.59 3.97
CA ARG A 9 -7.23 -14.33 3.54
C ARG A 9 -5.75 -14.51 3.14
N LEU A 10 -4.99 -15.33 3.86
CA LEU A 10 -3.58 -15.59 3.53
C LEU A 10 -3.38 -16.24 2.14
N VAL A 11 -4.28 -17.15 1.75
CA VAL A 11 -4.17 -17.92 0.48
C VAL A 11 -4.99 -17.32 -0.67
N ALA A 12 -5.82 -16.31 -0.40
CA ALA A 12 -6.68 -15.67 -1.39
C ALA A 12 -5.88 -15.15 -2.59
N GLN A 13 -6.41 -15.38 -3.78
CA GLN A 13 -5.80 -14.97 -5.05
C GLN A 13 -6.43 -13.67 -5.57
N PRO A 14 -5.76 -12.96 -6.50
CA PRO A 14 -6.34 -11.79 -7.15
C PRO A 14 -7.72 -12.12 -7.75
N GLY A 15 -8.71 -11.29 -7.44
CA GLY A 15 -10.12 -11.48 -7.82
C GLY A 15 -10.98 -12.14 -6.74
N ASP A 16 -10.39 -12.82 -5.76
CA ASP A 16 -11.14 -13.42 -4.66
C ASP A 16 -11.72 -12.36 -3.72
N THR A 17 -12.90 -12.64 -3.16
CA THR A 17 -13.55 -11.76 -2.18
C THR A 17 -12.66 -11.47 -0.97
N LEU A 18 -11.91 -12.49 -0.51
CA LEU A 18 -11.03 -12.41 0.66
C LEU A 18 -9.63 -11.87 0.33
N TYR A 19 -9.35 -11.51 -0.93
CA TYR A 19 -8.09 -10.91 -1.32
C TYR A 19 -7.92 -9.54 -0.68
N CYS A 20 -6.81 -9.34 0.04
CA CYS A 20 -6.53 -8.12 0.77
C CYS A 20 -5.01 -7.88 0.88
N ARG A 21 -4.63 -6.76 1.52
CA ARG A 21 -3.23 -6.41 1.78
C ARG A 21 -2.43 -7.56 2.42
N LEU A 22 -3.04 -8.29 3.35
CA LEU A 22 -2.40 -9.46 4.00
C LEU A 22 -2.04 -10.54 2.98
N SER A 23 -2.93 -10.83 2.03
CA SER A 23 -2.70 -11.79 0.95
C SER A 23 -1.47 -11.39 0.14
N VAL A 24 -1.44 -10.13 -0.31
CA VAL A 24 -0.36 -9.59 -1.15
C VAL A 24 0.98 -9.61 -0.42
N ASN A 25 1.03 -9.06 0.79
CA ASN A 25 2.26 -8.98 1.57
C ASN A 25 2.82 -10.37 1.91
N THR A 26 1.96 -11.29 2.34
CA THR A 26 2.42 -12.64 2.72
C THR A 26 2.93 -13.39 1.48
N GLN A 27 2.21 -13.31 0.36
CA GLN A 27 2.53 -14.05 -0.86
C GLN A 27 3.76 -13.49 -1.60
N LEU A 28 4.08 -12.21 -1.40
CA LEU A 28 5.34 -11.62 -1.87
C LEU A 28 6.54 -12.32 -1.22
N TYR A 29 6.52 -12.52 0.10
CA TYR A 29 7.67 -13.05 0.84
C TYR A 29 7.66 -14.57 1.03
N ALA A 30 6.51 -15.23 0.88
CA ALA A 30 6.37 -16.66 1.12
C ALA A 30 5.39 -17.33 0.16
N ARG A 31 5.56 -18.64 -0.04
CA ARG A 31 4.53 -19.50 -0.61
C ARG A 31 3.61 -19.94 0.51
N VAL A 32 2.31 -19.71 0.36
CA VAL A 32 1.31 -20.06 1.37
C VAL A 32 0.38 -21.13 0.81
N SER A 33 0.13 -22.18 1.58
CA SER A 33 -0.78 -23.26 1.19
C SER A 33 -1.72 -23.60 2.35
N HIS A 34 -3.01 -23.72 2.06
CA HIS A 34 -3.98 -24.24 3.03
C HIS A 34 -3.87 -25.77 3.06
N LEU A 35 -3.62 -26.33 4.24
CA LEU A 35 -3.40 -27.79 4.37
C LEU A 35 -4.70 -28.50 4.75
N LEU A 36 -5.35 -28.06 5.83
CA LEU A 36 -6.56 -28.70 6.33
C LEU A 36 -7.39 -27.77 7.20
N LYS A 37 -8.68 -28.09 7.31
CA LYS A 37 -9.65 -27.45 8.21
C LYS A 37 -9.69 -28.21 9.53
N VAL A 38 -9.70 -27.48 10.65
CA VAL A 38 -9.89 -28.05 12.00
C VAL A 38 -11.19 -27.50 12.57
N GLY A 39 -12.17 -28.38 12.81
CA GLY A 39 -13.46 -27.98 13.38
C GLY A 39 -13.32 -27.56 14.84
N LYS A 40 -14.11 -26.56 15.27
CA LYS A 40 -14.10 -26.03 16.66
C LYS A 40 -14.28 -27.07 17.77
N ASN A 41 -14.96 -28.19 17.49
CA ASN A 41 -15.20 -29.26 18.47
C ASN A 41 -13.93 -30.05 18.85
N ASN A 42 -12.82 -29.86 18.11
CA ASN A 42 -11.53 -30.47 18.41
C ASN A 42 -10.72 -29.70 19.49
N PHE A 43 -11.25 -28.60 20.02
CA PHE A 43 -10.58 -27.76 21.01
C PHE A 43 -11.30 -27.81 22.37
N ARG A 44 -10.55 -27.55 23.45
CA ARG A 44 -11.10 -27.40 24.81
C ARG A 44 -10.53 -26.15 25.50
N PRO A 45 -11.36 -25.14 25.86
CA PRO A 45 -12.78 -25.01 25.51
C PRO A 45 -13.01 -24.79 24.00
N PRO A 46 -14.18 -25.17 23.44
CA PRO A 46 -14.48 -24.94 22.03
C PRO A 46 -14.54 -23.44 21.67
N PRO A 47 -13.82 -22.97 20.64
CA PRO A 47 -13.92 -21.60 20.15
C PRO A 47 -15.23 -21.36 19.38
N LYS A 48 -15.54 -20.08 19.10
CA LYS A 48 -16.74 -19.69 18.33
C LYS A 48 -16.65 -20.05 16.84
N VAL A 49 -15.44 -20.05 16.29
CA VAL A 49 -15.17 -20.20 14.85
C VAL A 49 -14.26 -21.40 14.57
N ASP A 50 -14.34 -21.93 13.36
CA ASP A 50 -13.44 -22.99 12.89
C ASP A 50 -12.01 -22.48 12.68
N SER A 51 -11.06 -23.42 12.71
CA SER A 51 -9.64 -23.16 12.48
C SER A 51 -9.14 -23.78 11.17
N SER A 52 -7.93 -23.40 10.78
CA SER A 52 -7.25 -23.93 9.60
C SER A 52 -5.74 -23.99 9.81
N VAL A 53 -5.13 -25.04 9.29
CA VAL A 53 -3.67 -25.19 9.25
C VAL A 53 -3.19 -24.70 7.90
N VAL A 54 -2.20 -23.80 7.93
CA VAL A 54 -1.54 -23.26 6.73
C VAL A 54 -0.06 -23.58 6.81
N ARG A 55 0.54 -23.86 5.65
CA ARG A 55 1.98 -23.93 5.47
C ARG A 55 2.46 -22.61 4.90
N ILE A 56 3.52 -22.04 5.47
CA ILE A 56 4.17 -20.82 4.99
C ILE A 56 5.64 -21.15 4.75
N GLU A 57 6.05 -21.11 3.49
CA GLU A 57 7.42 -21.38 3.07
C GLU A 57 8.06 -20.08 2.57
N PRO A 58 8.98 -19.45 3.32
CA PRO A 58 9.65 -18.22 2.86
C PRO A 58 10.35 -18.42 1.52
N ARG A 59 10.17 -17.46 0.61
CA ARG A 59 10.80 -17.49 -0.72
C ARG A 59 12.31 -17.28 -0.59
N LYS A 60 13.06 -18.04 -1.39
CA LYS A 60 14.53 -17.94 -1.52
C LYS A 60 14.87 -17.88 -3.02
N PRO A 61 15.61 -16.87 -3.50
CA PRO A 61 16.09 -15.69 -2.75
C PRO A 61 14.95 -14.79 -2.29
N ARG A 62 15.21 -13.95 -1.28
CA ARG A 62 14.24 -12.94 -0.81
C ARG A 62 14.03 -11.92 -1.94
N PRO A 63 12.78 -11.50 -2.22
CA PRO A 63 12.53 -10.40 -3.16
C PRO A 63 13.31 -9.14 -2.76
N GLN A 64 13.99 -8.52 -3.72
CA GLN A 64 14.76 -7.30 -3.53
C GLN A 64 13.85 -6.07 -3.65
N VAL A 65 13.02 -5.86 -2.63
CA VAL A 65 12.08 -4.75 -2.55
C VAL A 65 12.26 -4.07 -1.20
N ASN A 66 12.31 -2.74 -1.18
CA ASN A 66 12.32 -1.98 0.07
C ASN A 66 11.01 -2.27 0.84
N PRO A 67 11.06 -2.87 2.04
CA PRO A 67 9.85 -3.26 2.77
C PRO A 67 8.96 -2.07 3.16
N LYS A 68 9.56 -0.92 3.50
CA LYS A 68 8.81 0.28 3.90
C LYS A 68 8.05 0.86 2.70
N GLU A 69 8.75 0.97 1.59
CA GLU A 69 8.21 1.47 0.33
C GLU A 69 7.05 0.58 -0.16
N TRP A 70 7.26 -0.73 -0.12
CA TRP A 70 6.25 -1.70 -0.51
C TRP A 70 5.00 -1.63 0.36
N ASP A 71 5.15 -1.60 1.69
CA ASP A 71 3.98 -1.56 2.57
C ASP A 71 3.22 -0.23 2.43
N GLY A 72 3.92 0.90 2.32
CA GLY A 72 3.31 2.20 2.06
C GLY A 72 2.50 2.22 0.76
N PHE A 73 3.08 1.70 -0.32
CA PHE A 73 2.40 1.58 -1.62
C PHE A 73 1.16 0.68 -1.56
N ILE A 74 1.29 -0.55 -1.05
CA ILE A 74 0.17 -1.49 -0.97
C ILE A 74 -0.91 -0.97 -0.03
N ARG A 75 -0.54 -0.28 1.06
CA ARG A 75 -1.51 0.36 1.96
C ARG A 75 -2.41 1.32 1.20
N ILE A 76 -1.85 2.17 0.34
CA ILE A 76 -2.63 3.11 -0.49
C ILE A 76 -3.52 2.34 -1.47
N CYS A 77 -2.97 1.37 -2.20
CA CYS A 77 -3.75 0.60 -3.19
C CYS A 77 -4.96 -0.12 -2.58
N PHE A 78 -4.87 -0.55 -1.31
CA PHE A 78 -5.93 -1.31 -0.65
C PHE A 78 -6.89 -0.49 0.22
N ILE A 79 -6.79 0.86 0.27
CA ILE A 79 -7.76 1.72 1.00
C ILE A 79 -9.19 1.41 0.54
N ARG A 80 -9.42 1.37 -0.78
CA ARG A 80 -10.70 0.97 -1.37
C ARG A 80 -10.45 -0.02 -2.50
N LYS A 81 -10.12 -1.27 -2.16
CA LYS A 81 -9.66 -2.30 -3.11
C LYS A 81 -10.52 -2.52 -4.36
N ASN A 82 -11.81 -2.17 -4.30
CA ASN A 82 -12.78 -2.35 -5.39
C ASN A 82 -13.00 -1.09 -6.25
N LYS A 83 -12.46 0.07 -5.87
CA LYS A 83 -12.43 1.29 -6.69
C LYS A 83 -11.19 1.26 -7.58
N THR A 84 -11.18 2.07 -8.64
CA THR A 84 -10.05 2.14 -9.57
C THR A 84 -8.85 2.81 -8.92
N LEU A 85 -7.64 2.44 -9.34
CA LEU A 85 -6.42 3.08 -8.83
C LEU A 85 -6.41 4.59 -9.15
N GLY A 86 -6.92 5.01 -10.30
CA GLY A 86 -7.07 6.43 -10.64
C GLY A 86 -7.93 7.20 -9.62
N SER A 87 -9.00 6.59 -9.10
CA SER A 87 -9.82 7.18 -8.04
C SER A 87 -9.08 7.26 -6.69
N ILE A 88 -8.32 6.22 -6.34
CA ILE A 88 -7.55 6.16 -5.08
C ILE A 88 -6.43 7.22 -5.06
N PHE A 89 -5.66 7.32 -6.14
CA PHE A 89 -4.54 8.26 -6.23
C PHE A 89 -4.97 9.72 -6.46
N ARG A 90 -6.27 9.97 -6.68
CA ARG A 90 -6.85 11.33 -6.73
C ARG A 90 -7.20 11.87 -5.34
N MET A 91 -7.29 11.01 -4.32
CA MET A 91 -7.68 11.43 -2.97
C MET A 91 -6.69 12.46 -2.40
N LYS A 92 -7.21 13.53 -1.77
CA LYS A 92 -6.41 14.67 -1.29
C LYS A 92 -5.35 14.27 -0.26
N ASN A 93 -5.69 13.35 0.65
CA ASN A 93 -4.75 12.80 1.64
C ASN A 93 -3.62 11.98 0.99
N VAL A 94 -3.91 11.22 -0.06
CA VAL A 94 -2.90 10.44 -0.80
C VAL A 94 -1.97 11.37 -1.57
N LEU A 95 -2.52 12.35 -2.29
CA LEU A 95 -1.70 13.32 -3.03
C LEU A 95 -0.81 14.14 -2.12
N SER A 96 -1.34 14.65 -1.00
CA SER A 96 -0.55 15.44 -0.04
C SER A 96 0.57 14.62 0.62
N LEU A 97 0.35 13.33 0.91
CA LEU A 97 1.39 12.43 1.41
C LEU A 97 2.51 12.24 0.38
N LEU A 98 2.15 11.89 -0.86
CA LEU A 98 3.13 11.65 -1.92
C LEU A 98 3.90 12.92 -2.30
N GLU A 99 3.25 14.08 -2.25
CA GLU A 99 3.90 15.37 -2.54
C GLU A 99 4.94 15.74 -1.47
N LYS A 100 4.65 15.47 -0.20
CA LYS A 100 5.61 15.66 0.91
C LYS A 100 6.84 14.78 0.73
N ASN A 101 6.65 13.50 0.43
CA ASN A 101 7.75 12.56 0.19
C ASN A 101 8.58 12.99 -1.02
N TYR A 102 7.91 13.39 -2.10
CA TYR A 102 8.55 13.86 -3.32
C TYR A 102 9.44 15.08 -3.07
N LYS A 103 8.94 16.10 -2.36
CA LYS A 103 9.71 17.31 -2.00
C LYS A 103 10.89 16.98 -1.08
N THR A 104 10.70 16.08 -0.12
CA THR A 104 11.77 15.64 0.80
C THR A 104 12.91 14.98 0.04
N LEU A 105 12.59 14.13 -0.95
CA LEU A 105 13.60 13.47 -1.76
C LEU A 105 14.32 14.41 -2.71
N GLN A 106 13.62 15.40 -3.29
CA GLN A 106 14.25 16.47 -4.07
C GLN A 106 15.23 17.29 -3.21
N ALA A 107 14.89 17.58 -1.95
CA ALA A 107 15.78 18.30 -1.04
C ALA A 107 17.02 17.46 -0.64
N LEU A 108 16.86 16.13 -0.55
CA LEU A 108 17.94 15.20 -0.22
C LEU A 108 18.89 14.91 -1.38
N GLN A 109 18.47 15.13 -2.63
CA GLN A 109 19.35 15.06 -3.79
C GLN A 109 20.00 16.43 -3.97
N PRO A 110 21.26 16.64 -3.51
CA PRO A 110 21.94 17.89 -3.79
C PRO A 110 22.10 17.95 -5.30
N SER A 111 21.70 19.06 -5.88
CA SER A 111 21.88 19.40 -7.29
C SER A 111 23.24 18.91 -7.81
N GLN A 112 23.23 17.90 -8.67
CA GLN A 112 24.30 17.75 -9.65
C GLN A 112 24.19 18.94 -10.61
N GLY A 113 24.82 20.05 -10.23
CA GLY A 113 25.15 21.20 -11.08
C GLY A 113 24.15 22.35 -11.08
N ILE A 114 24.44 23.41 -10.31
CA ILE A 114 24.82 24.76 -10.77
C ILE A 114 24.75 25.73 -9.57
N GLY A 115 25.86 26.40 -9.28
CA GLY A 115 25.87 27.76 -8.73
C GLY A 115 25.78 27.89 -7.21
N SER A 116 26.92 28.23 -6.59
CA SER A 116 27.05 28.76 -5.24
C SER A 116 26.12 29.96 -4.96
N SER A 117 25.34 29.89 -3.88
CA SER A 117 25.07 31.04 -3.02
C SER A 117 24.47 30.57 -1.70
N ASP A 118 25.09 31.03 -0.61
CA ASP A 118 24.83 30.70 0.78
C ASP A 118 23.35 30.73 1.17
N VAL A 119 22.90 29.67 1.83
CA VAL A 119 21.77 29.73 2.75
C VAL A 119 22.23 29.06 4.04
N GLU A 120 22.54 29.87 5.05
CA GLU A 120 22.74 29.43 6.42
C GLU A 120 21.50 28.65 6.89
N MET A 121 21.66 27.36 7.20
CA MET A 121 20.66 26.61 7.95
C MET A 121 21.04 26.66 9.43
N ASP A 122 20.24 27.39 10.20
CA ASP A 122 20.25 27.43 11.66
C ASP A 122 19.95 26.03 12.22
N ILE A 123 20.93 25.46 12.91
CA ILE A 123 20.91 24.13 13.52
C ILE A 123 20.48 24.24 14.99
N THR A 124 19.26 24.70 15.25
CA THR A 124 18.73 24.71 16.62
C THR A 124 17.25 24.30 16.65
N GLY A 125 16.97 23.00 16.87
CA GLY A 125 15.59 22.56 17.13
C GLY A 125 15.27 21.10 16.82
N LEU A 126 16.14 20.15 17.17
CA LEU A 126 15.77 18.72 17.21
C LEU A 126 15.81 18.24 18.66
N GLY A 127 14.90 18.82 19.45
CA GLY A 127 14.49 18.28 20.74
C GLY A 127 13.34 17.31 20.52
N ASP A 128 13.65 16.04 20.75
CA ASP A 128 12.79 14.94 21.21
C ASP A 128 11.27 15.04 20.94
N SER A 129 10.76 14.17 20.06
CA SER A 129 9.34 13.82 20.03
C SER A 129 9.21 12.35 19.62
N LYS A 130 9.17 11.50 20.63
CA LYS A 130 8.51 10.19 20.56
C LYS A 130 7.03 10.43 20.33
N ASP A 131 6.55 10.19 19.10
CA ASP A 131 5.14 9.92 18.85
C ASP A 131 5.04 8.87 17.73
N ASP A 132 5.16 7.61 18.16
CA ASP A 132 4.80 6.43 17.37
C ASP A 132 3.27 6.28 17.46
N GLU A 133 2.52 7.13 16.75
CA GLU A 133 1.09 6.92 16.54
C GLU A 133 0.89 5.97 15.37
N SER A 134 0.84 4.68 15.68
CA SER A 134 0.30 3.65 14.81
C SER A 134 -1.15 3.99 14.46
N MET A 135 -1.40 4.55 13.28
CA MET A 135 -2.75 4.67 12.73
C MET A 135 -3.30 3.26 12.43
N ASP A 136 -3.95 2.66 13.42
CA ASP A 136 -4.83 1.51 13.27
C ASP A 136 -6.06 1.93 12.46
N MET A 137 -5.96 1.77 11.13
CA MET A 137 -7.12 1.85 10.25
C MET A 137 -7.90 0.54 10.42
N ASP A 138 -8.83 0.56 11.38
CA ASP A 138 -9.70 -0.54 11.77
C ASP A 138 -10.51 -1.01 10.53
N ASP A 139 -10.42 -2.30 10.21
CA ASP A 139 -11.05 -3.00 9.07
C ASP A 139 -12.57 -3.16 9.32
N ARG A 140 -13.28 -2.03 9.49
CA ARG A 140 -14.75 -2.00 9.54
C ARG A 140 -15.28 -1.65 8.17
N THR A 141 -15.65 -2.69 7.42
CA THR A 141 -16.72 -2.58 6.43
C THR A 141 -17.96 -2.04 7.13
N ASP A 142 -18.33 -0.79 6.85
CA ASP A 142 -19.72 -0.33 6.83
C ASP A 142 -19.84 0.93 5.98
N ASN A 143 -20.92 0.97 5.19
CA ASN A 143 -21.36 2.03 4.28
C ASN A 143 -21.01 3.45 4.75
N GLU A 144 -20.01 4.07 4.12
CA GLU A 144 -19.89 5.53 4.13
C GLU A 144 -20.42 6.09 2.81
N MET A 145 -21.37 7.01 2.96
CA MET A 145 -22.12 7.69 1.91
C MET A 145 -21.18 8.22 0.81
N GLU A 146 -21.56 7.97 -0.45
CA GLU A 146 -20.90 8.59 -1.60
C GLU A 146 -21.16 10.10 -1.56
N LEU A 147 -20.21 10.84 -1.00
CA LEU A 147 -20.07 12.26 -1.32
C LEU A 147 -19.57 12.31 -2.77
N ASP A 148 -20.52 12.53 -3.66
CA ASP A 148 -20.29 13.00 -5.02
C ASP A 148 -19.65 14.39 -4.92
N ASP A 149 -18.33 14.44 -4.83
CA ASP A 149 -17.59 15.69 -4.95
C ASP A 149 -17.63 16.10 -6.42
N GLY A 150 -18.63 16.93 -6.71
CA GLY A 150 -18.80 17.65 -7.96
C GLY A 150 -17.50 18.30 -8.40
N ASP A 151 -17.20 18.11 -9.69
CA ASP A 151 -16.05 18.63 -10.42
C ASP A 151 -16.03 20.17 -10.35
N THR A 152 -15.43 20.70 -9.28
CA THR A 152 -15.04 22.09 -9.19
C THR A 152 -13.67 22.18 -9.83
N HIS A 153 -13.51 23.11 -10.77
CA HIS A 153 -12.26 23.42 -11.47
C HIS A 153 -11.13 23.74 -10.48
N GLU A 154 -10.54 22.71 -9.87
CA GLU A 154 -9.28 22.79 -9.15
C GLU A 154 -8.19 22.91 -10.20
N GLU A 155 -7.35 23.95 -10.13
CA GLU A 155 -6.05 23.97 -10.80
C GLU A 155 -5.41 22.58 -10.61
N VAL A 156 -5.20 21.87 -11.71
CA VAL A 156 -4.61 20.54 -11.66
C VAL A 156 -3.18 20.76 -11.19
N SER A 157 -2.94 20.55 -9.88
CA SER A 157 -1.59 20.56 -9.32
C SER A 157 -0.70 19.72 -10.23
N GLU A 158 0.41 20.28 -10.71
CA GLU A 158 1.33 19.63 -11.65
C GLU A 158 1.74 18.23 -11.15
N PHE A 159 1.87 18.10 -9.83
CA PHE A 159 2.13 16.83 -9.16
C PHE A 159 1.01 15.80 -9.34
N LYS A 160 -0.26 16.21 -9.24
CA LYS A 160 -1.43 15.35 -9.51
C LYS A 160 -1.38 14.84 -10.96
N ALA A 161 -1.09 15.72 -11.93
CA ALA A 161 -0.94 15.30 -13.32
C ALA A 161 0.17 14.27 -13.50
N LYS A 162 1.32 14.46 -12.84
CA LYS A 162 2.45 13.52 -12.84
C LYS A 162 2.10 12.15 -12.24
N VAL A 163 1.40 12.11 -11.11
CA VAL A 163 0.95 10.84 -10.49
C VAL A 163 0.00 10.09 -11.44
N LEU A 164 -0.93 10.81 -12.07
CA LEU A 164 -1.88 10.21 -13.00
C LEU A 164 -1.24 9.79 -14.33
N SER A 165 -0.20 10.49 -14.81
CA SER A 165 0.53 10.08 -16.02
C SER A 165 1.21 8.73 -15.82
N VAL A 166 1.85 8.50 -14.67
CA VAL A 166 2.47 7.21 -14.33
C VAL A 166 1.44 6.06 -14.36
N LEU A 167 0.23 6.28 -13.84
CA LEU A 167 -0.86 5.30 -13.89
C LEU A 167 -1.35 5.03 -15.31
N ASN A 168 -1.45 6.06 -16.15
CA ASN A 168 -1.91 5.93 -17.54
C ASN A 168 -0.88 5.22 -18.40
N GLU A 169 0.40 5.61 -18.33
CA GLU A 169 1.48 4.96 -19.08
C GLU A 169 1.65 3.47 -18.71
N GLY A 170 1.29 3.11 -17.47
CA GLY A 170 1.28 1.73 -16.99
C GLY A 170 0.00 0.96 -17.29
N ASN A 171 -1.03 1.57 -17.89
CA ASN A 171 -2.37 0.99 -18.05
C ASN A 171 -3.00 0.52 -16.71
N PHE A 172 -2.74 1.24 -15.62
CA PHE A 172 -3.25 0.94 -14.28
C PHE A 172 -4.40 1.84 -13.84
N TYR A 173 -4.68 2.93 -14.57
CA TYR A 173 -5.67 3.94 -14.17
C TYR A 173 -7.05 3.33 -13.86
N GLU A 174 -7.58 2.49 -14.75
CA GLU A 174 -8.87 1.82 -14.59
C GLU A 174 -8.80 0.48 -13.83
N LYS A 175 -7.59 0.00 -13.51
CA LYS A 175 -7.42 -1.27 -12.79
C LYS A 175 -7.79 -1.10 -11.32
N ARG A 176 -8.16 -2.22 -10.68
CA ARG A 176 -8.58 -2.28 -9.28
C ARG A 176 -7.63 -3.17 -8.52
N ALA A 177 -7.20 -2.74 -7.33
CA ALA A 177 -6.25 -3.49 -6.51
C ALA A 177 -6.73 -4.91 -6.20
N SER A 178 -8.05 -5.12 -6.08
CA SER A 178 -8.62 -6.45 -5.83
C SER A 178 -8.34 -7.49 -6.92
N LYS A 179 -7.94 -7.07 -8.12
CA LYS A 179 -7.65 -7.97 -9.26
C LYS A 179 -6.19 -8.01 -9.67
N LEU A 180 -5.32 -7.21 -9.04
CA LEU A 180 -3.93 -7.11 -9.42
C LEU A 180 -3.08 -8.21 -8.79
N THR A 181 -2.17 -8.76 -9.59
CA THR A 181 -1.15 -9.73 -9.17
C THR A 181 0.04 -9.04 -8.48
N GLN A 182 0.89 -9.80 -7.78
CA GLN A 182 2.09 -9.24 -7.15
C GLN A 182 3.06 -8.66 -8.20
N GLU A 183 3.18 -9.29 -9.36
CA GLU A 183 4.04 -8.83 -10.45
C GLU A 183 3.57 -7.47 -10.99
N GLU A 184 2.26 -7.31 -11.16
CA GLU A 184 1.67 -6.03 -11.56
C GLU A 184 1.89 -4.93 -10.53
N PHE A 185 1.78 -5.24 -9.23
CA PHE A 185 2.09 -4.27 -8.17
C PHE A 185 3.57 -3.88 -8.17
N LEU A 186 4.49 -4.85 -8.33
CA LEU A 186 5.93 -4.58 -8.40
C LEU A 186 6.26 -3.72 -9.61
N TYR A 187 5.66 -4.01 -10.76
CA TYR A 187 5.82 -3.21 -11.96
C TYR A 187 5.31 -1.78 -11.75
N LEU A 188 4.11 -1.61 -11.21
CA LEU A 188 3.57 -0.28 -10.93
C LEU A 188 4.44 0.51 -9.92
N LEU A 189 4.89 -0.14 -8.85
CA LEU A 189 5.80 0.49 -7.89
C LEU A 189 7.12 0.92 -8.55
N SER A 190 7.68 0.09 -9.44
CA SER A 190 8.90 0.45 -10.17
C SER A 190 8.70 1.70 -11.04
N ARG A 191 7.51 1.87 -11.63
CA ARG A 191 7.17 3.05 -12.45
C ARG A 191 7.06 4.32 -11.60
N PHE A 192 6.46 4.24 -10.41
CA PHE A 192 6.46 5.37 -9.47
C PHE A 192 7.87 5.74 -9.04
N ASN A 193 8.69 4.77 -8.66
CA ASN A 193 10.08 5.00 -8.26
C ASN A 193 10.90 5.63 -9.40
N MET A 194 10.71 5.19 -10.65
CA MET A 194 11.36 5.80 -11.82
C MET A 194 10.92 7.26 -12.05
N ALA A 195 9.68 7.61 -11.71
CA ALA A 195 9.19 8.98 -11.75
C ALA A 195 9.64 9.83 -10.53
N GLY A 196 10.40 9.24 -9.60
CA GLY A 196 10.85 9.85 -8.36
C GLY A 196 9.76 9.96 -7.29
N ILE A 197 8.62 9.28 -7.47
CA ILE A 197 7.51 9.27 -6.51
C ILE A 197 7.71 8.09 -5.56
N HIS A 198 7.83 8.40 -4.27
CA HIS A 198 8.07 7.42 -3.21
C HIS A 198 6.98 7.39 -2.15
N PHE A 199 6.79 6.21 -1.56
CA PHE A 199 5.73 5.89 -0.61
C PHE A 199 6.20 5.83 0.85
N SER A 200 7.50 6.00 1.08
CA SER A 200 8.14 6.06 2.40
C SER A 200 9.22 7.13 2.49
#